data_AF-M6K1G6-F1
#
_entry.id   AF-M6K1G6-F1
#
_cell.length_a   1.000
_cell.length_b   1.000
_cell.length_c   1.000
_cell.angle_alpha   90.00
_cell.angle_beta   90.00
_cell.angle_gamma   90.00
#
_symmetry.space_group_name_H-M   'P 1'
#
loop_
_entity.id
_entity.type
_entity.pdbx_description
1 polymer ?
#
loop_
_entity_poly.entity_id
_entity_poly.type
_entity_poly.pdbx_seq_one_letter_code
_entity_poly.pdbx_strand_id
1 'polypeptide(L)'
;MNPKRTLILFLCFSSLVSCQEYVQQKCSSACKFFVQCAVTEFKDSKITEVEKNQATIDCESGCIREQSFVLPCFESETTCKGFNTCVMESGFMD
;
A
#
# COMPACT_ATOMS: atom_id res chain seq x y z
N MET A 1 5.26 -27.28 -31.56
CA MET A 1 4.75 -26.12 -30.77
C MET A 1 4.15 -25.11 -31.73
N ASN A 2 2.90 -24.69 -31.50
CA ASN A 2 2.16 -23.80 -32.41
C ASN A 2 2.53 -22.34 -32.08
N PRO A 3 3.20 -21.58 -32.97
CA PRO A 3 3.76 -20.25 -32.64
C PRO A 3 2.70 -19.23 -32.20
N LYS A 4 1.47 -19.39 -32.70
CA LYS A 4 0.30 -18.57 -32.29
C LYS A 4 -0.09 -18.76 -30.82
N ARG A 5 0.13 -19.96 -30.27
CA ARG A 5 -0.21 -20.29 -28.88
C ARG A 5 0.85 -19.78 -27.89
N THR A 6 2.11 -19.72 -28.31
CA THR A 6 3.22 -19.16 -27.51
C THR A 6 3.10 -17.63 -27.38
N LEU A 7 2.65 -16.94 -28.44
CA LEU A 7 2.49 -15.48 -28.44
C LEU A 7 1.40 -14.99 -27.48
N ILE A 8 0.27 -15.71 -27.42
CA ILE A 8 -0.86 -15.40 -26.51
C ILE A 8 -0.44 -15.58 -25.04
N LEU A 9 0.34 -16.62 -24.73
CA LEU A 9 0.89 -16.84 -23.39
C LEU A 9 1.85 -15.70 -22.96
N PHE A 10 2.66 -15.17 -23.87
CA PHE A 10 3.57 -14.06 -23.57
C PHE A 10 2.83 -12.75 -23.26
N LEU A 11 1.76 -12.43 -24.03
CA LEU A 11 0.93 -11.24 -23.82
C LEU A 11 0.20 -11.24 -22.46
N CYS A 12 -0.23 -12.41 -21.98
CA CYS A 12 -0.83 -12.54 -20.64
C CYS A 12 0.17 -12.36 -19.50
N PHE A 13 1.45 -12.71 -19.70
CA PHE A 13 2.49 -12.49 -18.67
C PHE A 13 2.92 -11.03 -18.58
N SER A 14 2.97 -10.30 -19.71
CA SER A 14 3.35 -8.89 -19.72
C SER A 14 2.36 -7.99 -18.97
N SER A 15 1.08 -8.35 -18.95
CA SER A 15 0.02 -7.60 -18.25
C SER A 15 0.06 -7.79 -16.73
N LEU A 16 0.54 -8.94 -16.25
CA LEU A 16 0.68 -9.20 -14.81
C LEU A 16 1.83 -8.43 -14.17
N VAL A 17 2.95 -8.27 -14.88
CA VAL A 17 4.13 -7.52 -14.38
C VAL A 17 3.80 -6.04 -14.18
N SER A 18 3.06 -5.43 -15.11
CA SER A 18 2.71 -4.01 -15.05
C SER A 18 1.71 -3.70 -13.91
N CYS A 19 0.81 -4.63 -13.59
CA CYS A 19 -0.08 -4.50 -12.43
C CYS A 19 0.69 -4.54 -11.10
N GLN A 20 1.73 -5.37 -11.01
CA GLN A 20 2.51 -5.50 -9.78
C GLN A 20 3.28 -4.22 -9.46
N GLU A 21 3.87 -3.58 -10.48
CA GLU A 21 4.57 -2.30 -10.34
C GLU A 21 3.62 -1.15 -9.94
N TYR A 22 2.42 -1.12 -10.54
CA TYR A 22 1.40 -0.11 -10.23
C TYR A 22 0.88 -0.21 -8.79
N VAL A 23 0.58 -1.44 -8.33
CA VAL A 23 0.14 -1.67 -6.95
C VAL A 23 1.25 -1.31 -5.96
N GLN A 24 2.50 -1.67 -6.29
CA GLN A 24 3.65 -1.37 -5.45
C GLN A 24 3.89 0.15 -5.29
N GLN A 25 3.75 0.93 -6.37
CA GLN A 25 3.86 2.39 -6.30
C GLN A 25 2.74 3.03 -5.46
N LYS A 26 1.51 2.54 -5.61
CA LYS A 26 0.37 3.02 -4.82
C LYS A 26 0.53 2.67 -3.34
N CYS A 27 0.93 1.43 -3.03
CA CYS A 27 1.20 0.99 -1.66
C CYS A 27 2.30 1.83 -1.00
N SER A 28 3.41 2.10 -1.71
CA SER A 28 4.48 2.94 -1.16
C SER A 28 4.00 4.36 -0.86
N SER A 29 3.15 4.93 -1.71
CA SER A 29 2.59 6.27 -1.50
C SER A 29 1.62 6.31 -0.31
N ALA A 30 0.72 5.34 -0.22
CA ALA A 30 -0.24 5.22 0.88
C ALA A 30 0.45 4.99 2.23
N CYS A 31 1.46 4.12 2.27
CA CYS A 31 2.19 3.79 3.50
C CYS A 31 3.08 4.93 3.99
N LYS A 32 3.69 5.71 3.07
CA LYS A 32 4.38 6.96 3.44
C LYS A 32 3.41 7.97 4.05
N PHE A 33 2.22 8.12 3.48
CA PHE A 33 1.18 8.99 4.03
C PHE A 33 0.72 8.52 5.42
N PHE A 34 0.50 7.21 5.60
CA PHE A 34 0.17 6.62 6.90
C PHE A 34 1.21 6.94 7.98
N VAL A 35 2.50 6.72 7.70
CA VAL A 35 3.57 7.01 8.67
C VAL A 35 3.71 8.51 8.92
N GLN A 36 3.54 9.37 7.91
CA GLN A 36 3.51 10.82 8.12
C GLN A 36 2.36 11.27 9.01
N CYS A 37 1.19 10.64 8.86
CA CYS A 37 0.02 10.90 9.70
C CYS A 37 0.26 10.45 11.15
N ALA A 38 0.81 9.26 11.36
CA ALA A 38 1.19 8.78 12.68
C ALA A 38 2.23 9.72 13.34
N VAL A 39 3.27 10.15 12.62
CA VAL A 39 4.26 11.10 13.15
C VAL A 39 3.64 12.45 13.51
N THR A 40 2.60 12.87 12.79
CA THR A 40 1.91 14.14 13.02
C THR A 40 0.96 14.08 14.21
N GLU A 41 0.24 12.96 14.39
CA GLU A 41 -0.63 12.72 15.56
C GLU A 41 0.17 12.46 16.83
N PHE A 42 1.25 11.67 16.74
CA PHE A 42 2.08 11.29 17.87
C PHE A 42 3.35 12.16 17.99
N LYS A 43 3.24 13.46 17.69
CA LYS A 43 4.38 14.40 17.75
C LYS A 43 5.10 14.43 19.10
N ASP A 44 4.38 14.14 20.17
CA ASP A 44 4.93 14.09 21.54
C ASP A 44 5.66 12.77 21.85
N SER A 45 5.44 11.75 21.02
CA SER A 45 6.15 10.47 21.07
C SER A 45 7.46 10.57 20.28
N LYS A 46 8.58 10.22 20.90
CA LYS A 46 9.87 10.12 20.20
C LYS A 46 9.90 8.88 19.31
N ILE A 47 9.26 8.95 18.14
CA ILE A 47 9.34 7.90 17.12
C ILE A 47 10.70 8.04 16.42
N THR A 48 11.54 7.02 16.59
CA THR A 48 12.85 6.93 15.94
C THR A 48 12.70 6.68 14.44
N GLU A 49 13.72 7.03 13.66
CA GLU A 49 13.73 6.78 12.21
C GLU A 49 13.63 5.29 11.88
N VAL A 50 14.18 4.43 12.73
CA VAL A 50 14.10 2.97 12.60
C VAL A 50 12.65 2.49 12.72
N GLU A 51 11.89 2.99 13.69
CA GLU A 51 10.47 2.65 13.87
C GLU A 51 9.62 3.14 12.71
N LYS A 52 9.92 4.32 12.14
CA LYS A 52 9.22 4.82 10.94
C LYS A 52 9.48 3.94 9.73
N ASN A 53 10.73 3.52 9.53
CA ASN A 53 11.10 2.65 8.42
C ASN A 53 10.45 1.27 8.57
N GLN A 54 10.46 0.71 9.78
CA GLN A 54 9.79 -0.57 10.04
C GLN A 54 8.29 -0.49 9.79
N ALA A 55 7.59 0.54 10.30
CA ALA A 55 6.17 0.73 10.05
C ALA A 55 5.84 0.92 8.56
N THR A 56 6.72 1.59 7.80
CA THR A 56 6.57 1.73 6.35
C THR A 56 6.68 0.36 5.66
N ILE A 57 7.68 -0.45 6.03
CA ILE A 57 7.90 -1.78 5.46
C ILE A 57 6.74 -2.71 5.79
N ASP A 58 6.26 -2.70 7.03
CA ASP A 58 5.14 -3.53 7.48
C ASP A 58 3.85 -3.16 6.74
N CYS A 59 3.60 -1.86 6.56
CA CYS A 59 2.49 -1.37 5.76
C CYS A 59 2.62 -1.77 4.28
N GLU A 60 3.79 -1.59 3.66
CA GLU A 60 4.00 -1.94 2.24
C GLU A 60 3.82 -3.44 2.02
N SER A 61 4.39 -4.26 2.91
CA SER A 61 4.26 -5.72 2.91
C SER A 61 2.79 -6.16 3.05
N GLY A 62 2.06 -5.57 4.00
CA GLY A 62 0.63 -5.82 4.20
C GLY A 62 -0.23 -5.38 3.01
N CYS A 63 0.05 -4.20 2.46
CA CYS A 63 -0.66 -3.66 1.31
C CYS A 63 -0.51 -4.54 0.05
N ILE A 64 0.68 -5.12 -0.15
CA ILE A 64 0.98 -6.02 -1.27
C ILE A 64 0.40 -7.43 -1.04
N ARG A 65 0.39 -7.95 0.20
CA ARG A 65 -0.06 -9.32 0.51
C ARG A 65 -1.58 -9.48 0.66
N GLU A 66 -2.28 -8.53 1.27
CA GLU A 66 -3.63 -8.79 1.81
C GLU A 66 -4.76 -7.95 1.20
N GLN A 67 -4.62 -7.52 -0.05
CA GLN A 67 -5.58 -6.65 -0.73
C GLN A 67 -5.74 -5.30 -0.04
N SER A 68 -4.70 -4.46 -0.12
CA SER A 68 -4.84 -3.03 -0.37
C SER A 68 -5.90 -2.24 0.42
N PHE A 69 -6.29 -2.60 1.64
CA PHE A 69 -7.32 -1.90 2.43
C PHE A 69 -6.95 -0.42 2.68
N VAL A 70 -5.65 -0.14 2.71
CA VAL A 70 -5.10 1.20 2.81
C VAL A 70 -5.28 2.02 1.51
N LEU A 71 -5.42 1.37 0.35
CA LEU A 71 -5.53 2.05 -0.95
C LEU A 71 -6.89 2.75 -1.14
N PRO A 72 -8.06 2.12 -0.90
CA PRO A 72 -9.34 2.82 -0.93
C PRO A 72 -9.35 4.03 -0.01
N CYS A 73 -8.82 3.89 1.21
CA CYS A 73 -8.73 4.99 2.17
C CYS A 73 -7.78 6.10 1.69
N PHE A 74 -6.65 5.74 1.07
CA PHE A 74 -5.72 6.71 0.49
C PHE A 74 -6.31 7.43 -0.72
N GLU A 75 -7.18 6.77 -1.48
CA GLU A 75 -7.87 7.36 -2.64
C GLU A 75 -9.05 8.25 -2.25
N SER A 76 -9.72 7.94 -1.13
CA SER A 76 -10.90 8.68 -0.67
C SER A 76 -10.57 9.84 0.29
N GLU A 77 -9.52 9.71 1.09
CA GLU A 77 -9.22 10.63 2.19
C GLU A 77 -7.93 11.40 1.97
N THR A 78 -8.01 12.73 2.07
CA THR A 78 -6.84 13.62 1.93
C THR A 78 -6.29 14.11 3.27
N THR A 79 -6.91 13.71 4.39
CA THR A 79 -6.54 14.16 5.74
C THR A 79 -6.13 12.98 6.60
N CYS A 80 -5.17 13.19 7.50
CA CYS A 80 -4.72 12.14 8.41
C CYS A 80 -5.82 11.56 9.28
N LYS A 81 -6.73 12.42 9.76
CA LYS A 81 -7.87 12.01 10.58
C LYS A 81 -8.82 11.12 9.78
N GLY A 82 -9.25 11.57 8.59
CA GLY A 82 -10.16 10.81 7.74
C GLY A 82 -9.56 9.48 7.29
N PHE A 83 -8.28 9.50 6.90
CA PHE A 83 -7.54 8.32 6.51
C PHE A 83 -7.41 7.30 7.65
N ASN A 84 -7.02 7.73 8.86
CA ASN A 84 -6.92 6.84 10.02
C ASN A 84 -8.30 6.28 10.40
N THR A 85 -9.35 7.09 10.38
CA THR A 85 -10.73 6.61 10.60
C THR A 85 -11.12 5.55 9.57
N CYS A 86 -10.86 5.79 8.28
CA CYS A 86 -11.16 4.83 7.23
C CYS A 86 -10.40 3.51 7.39
N VAL A 87 -9.10 3.56 7.72
CA VAL A 87 -8.29 2.34 7.93
C VAL A 87 -8.80 1.55 9.13
N MET A 88 -9.15 2.22 10.23
CA MET A 88 -9.72 1.58 11.41
C MET A 88 -11.10 0.96 11.14
N GLU A 89 -11.95 1.64 10.38
CA GLU A 89 -13.28 1.16 9.98
C GLU A 89 -13.23 0.03 8.93
N SER A 90 -12.14 -0.04 8.15
CA SER A 90 -11.92 -1.11 7.16
C SER A 90 -11.59 -2.48 7.77
N GLY A 91 -11.51 -2.58 9.10
CA GLY A 91 -11.26 -3.85 9.82
C GLY A 91 -9.78 -4.24 9.90
N PHE A 92 -8.85 -3.28 9.76
CA PHE A 92 -7.41 -3.57 9.89
C PHE A 92 -6.99 -4.00 11.32
N MET A 93 -7.82 -3.74 12.33
CA MET A 93 -7.57 -4.07 13.74
C MET A 93 -8.39 -5.26 14.29
N ASP A 94 -8.89 -6.16 13.44
CA ASP A 94 -9.45 -7.47 13.87
C ASP A 94 -8.53 -8.65 13.48
#